data_AF-A0A1Q5TAQ8-F1
#
_entry.id   AF-A0A1Q5TAQ8-F1
#
_cell.length_a   1.000
_cell.length_b   1.000
_cell.length_c   1.000
_cell.angle_alpha   90.00
_cell.angle_beta   90.00
_cell.angle_gamma   90.00
#
_symmetry.space_group_name_H-M   'P 1'
#
loop_
_entity.id
_entity.type
_entity.pdbx_description
1 polymer ?
#
loop_
_entity_poly.entity_id
_entity_poly.type
_entity_poly.pdbx_seq_one_letter_code
_entity_poly.pdbx_strand_id
1 'polypeptide(L)'
;MAALNEIQDVYTEMDTMVAVVLTDVKFMTNTATITDQTEQQDVYEGYSNFVQSLLELMDAFSSSASQLKHINQETKTRVPAEIRILQSAVDAYFYNIIGLFPANSSYNAQANNQKAQVDTHCFQAVWAFDRGNSNGSQATYQARGGSSLHGRWMKRDTSGK
;
A
#
# COMPACT_ATOMS: atom_id res chain seq x y z
N MET A 1 1.33 -9.12 30.99
CA MET A 1 0.61 -10.20 30.29
C MET A 1 -0.43 -9.65 29.31
N ALA A 2 -1.23 -8.62 29.66
CA ALA A 2 -2.24 -8.05 28.75
C ALA A 2 -1.69 -7.60 27.37
N ALA A 3 -0.61 -6.81 27.33
CA ALA A 3 -0.04 -6.29 26.08
C ALA A 3 0.53 -7.35 25.11
N LEU A 4 0.90 -8.54 25.61
CA LEU A 4 1.34 -9.64 24.73
C LEU A 4 0.14 -10.33 24.06
N ASN A 5 -1.00 -10.40 24.76
CA ASN A 5 -2.24 -10.92 24.18
C ASN A 5 -2.76 -9.98 23.09
N GLU A 6 -2.71 -8.67 23.31
CA GLU A 6 -3.12 -7.66 22.30
C GLU A 6 -2.29 -7.75 21.01
N ILE A 7 -0.98 -8.03 21.09
CA ILE A 7 -0.14 -8.22 19.91
C ILE A 7 -0.52 -9.51 19.15
N GLN A 8 -0.89 -10.56 19.87
CA GLN A 8 -1.35 -11.80 19.26
C GLN A 8 -2.72 -11.63 18.56
N ASP A 9 -3.59 -10.79 19.12
CA ASP A 9 -4.85 -10.42 18.50
C ASP A 9 -4.63 -9.66 17.19
N VAL A 10 -3.65 -8.74 17.13
CA VAL A 10 -3.26 -8.05 15.89
C VAL A 10 -2.85 -9.05 14.79
N TYR A 11 -2.05 -10.07 15.12
CA TYR A 11 -1.67 -11.09 14.14
C TYR A 11 -2.87 -11.91 13.67
N THR A 12 -3.74 -12.29 14.59
CA THR A 12 -4.96 -13.04 14.27
C THR A 12 -5.89 -12.24 13.35
N GLU A 13 -6.01 -10.94 13.58
CA GLU A 13 -6.81 -10.06 12.74
C GLU A 13 -6.19 -9.92 11.33
N MET A 14 -4.86 -9.77 11.22
CA MET A 14 -4.18 -9.74 9.91
C MET A 14 -4.37 -11.05 9.13
N ASP A 15 -4.26 -12.20 9.80
CA ASP A 15 -4.53 -13.51 9.19
C ASP A 15 -5.98 -13.62 8.71
N THR A 16 -6.92 -13.08 9.48
CA THR A 16 -8.35 -13.05 9.12
C THR A 16 -8.58 -12.17 7.89
N MET A 17 -7.96 -10.98 7.84
CA MET A 17 -8.02 -10.10 6.66
C MET A 17 -7.47 -10.80 5.41
N VAL A 18 -6.33 -11.49 5.53
CA VAL A 18 -5.74 -12.27 4.43
C VAL A 18 -6.72 -13.34 3.95
N ALA A 19 -7.33 -14.09 4.87
CA ALA A 19 -8.27 -15.16 4.53
C ALA A 19 -9.53 -14.64 3.83
N VAL A 20 -10.07 -13.50 4.27
CA VAL A 20 -11.23 -12.84 3.65
C VAL A 20 -10.86 -12.38 2.23
N VAL A 21 -9.76 -11.64 2.07
CA VAL A 21 -9.32 -11.14 0.76
C VAL A 21 -9.07 -12.27 -0.23
N LEU A 22 -8.42 -13.36 0.19
CA LEU A 22 -8.20 -14.54 -0.65
C LEU A 22 -9.49 -15.29 -0.99
N THR A 23 -10.50 -15.22 -0.13
CA THR A 23 -11.83 -15.78 -0.41
C THR A 23 -12.53 -14.97 -1.49
N ASP A 24 -12.46 -13.64 -1.42
CA ASP A 24 -13.07 -12.75 -2.41
C ASP A 24 -12.41 -12.86 -3.79
N VAL A 25 -11.08 -13.06 -3.85
CA VAL A 25 -10.36 -13.36 -5.10
C VAL A 25 -10.98 -14.54 -5.85
N LYS A 26 -11.36 -15.61 -5.13
CA LYS A 26 -11.97 -16.81 -5.73
C LYS A 26 -13.35 -16.54 -6.31
N PHE A 27 -14.09 -15.57 -5.76
CA PHE A 27 -15.40 -15.19 -6.29
C PHE A 27 -15.31 -14.30 -7.53
N MET A 28 -14.25 -13.50 -7.65
CA MET A 28 -14.06 -12.57 -8.79
C MET A 28 -13.38 -13.22 -10.00
N THR A 29 -12.82 -14.42 -9.86
CA THR A 29 -12.07 -15.06 -10.93
C THR A 29 -13.02 -15.45 -12.07
N ASN A 30 -12.66 -15.09 -13.31
CA ASN A 30 -13.48 -15.26 -14.53
C ASN A 30 -14.75 -14.39 -14.61
N THR A 31 -14.90 -13.38 -13.76
CA THR A 31 -15.95 -12.38 -13.93
C THR A 31 -15.68 -11.54 -15.17
N ALA A 32 -16.72 -11.30 -15.96
CA ALA A 32 -16.61 -10.51 -17.19
C ALA A 32 -16.38 -9.02 -16.88
N THR A 33 -15.76 -8.31 -17.83
CA THR A 33 -15.63 -6.85 -17.77
C THR A 33 -17.01 -6.19 -17.70
N ILE A 34 -17.14 -5.20 -16.81
CA ILE A 34 -18.37 -4.44 -16.58
C ILE A 34 -18.56 -3.46 -17.75
N THR A 35 -19.69 -3.58 -18.45
CA THR A 35 -20.01 -2.71 -19.58
C THR A 35 -20.88 -1.53 -19.19
N ASP A 36 -21.70 -1.67 -18.16
CA ASP A 36 -22.55 -0.59 -17.66
C ASP A 36 -21.72 0.44 -16.87
N GLN A 37 -22.00 1.72 -17.07
CA GLN A 37 -21.23 2.78 -16.43
C GLN A 37 -21.61 2.97 -14.95
N THR A 38 -22.88 2.72 -14.59
CA THR A 38 -23.37 2.82 -13.21
C THR A 38 -22.76 1.69 -12.38
N GLU A 39 -22.76 0.47 -12.90
CA GLU A 39 -22.12 -0.67 -12.24
C GLU A 39 -20.61 -0.46 -12.05
N GLN A 40 -19.93 0.16 -13.03
CA GLN A 40 -18.52 0.54 -12.86
C GLN A 40 -18.34 1.54 -11.71
N GLN A 41 -19.23 2.52 -11.58
CA GLN A 41 -19.17 3.49 -10.50
C GLN A 41 -19.33 2.80 -9.13
N ASP A 42 -20.34 1.94 -8.99
CA ASP A 42 -20.63 1.23 -7.73
C ASP A 42 -19.44 0.37 -7.30
N VAL A 43 -18.86 -0.40 -8.23
CA VAL A 43 -17.68 -1.23 -7.96
C VAL A 43 -16.46 -0.37 -7.64
N TYR A 44 -16.27 0.74 -8.35
CA TYR A 44 -15.16 1.65 -8.09
C TYR A 44 -15.26 2.34 -6.72
N GLU A 45 -16.47 2.67 -6.27
CA GLU A 45 -16.70 3.24 -4.93
C GLU A 45 -16.36 2.22 -3.84
N GLY A 46 -16.85 0.98 -3.97
CA GLY A 46 -16.50 -0.11 -3.05
C GLY A 46 -14.98 -0.37 -3.01
N TYR A 47 -14.34 -0.41 -4.18
CA TYR A 47 -12.89 -0.52 -4.30
C TYR A 47 -12.15 0.63 -3.59
N SER A 48 -12.58 1.88 -3.83
CA SER A 48 -11.96 3.07 -3.25
C SER A 48 -12.05 3.11 -1.73
N ASN A 49 -13.20 2.69 -1.17
CA ASN A 49 -13.38 2.60 0.28
C ASN A 49 -12.44 1.56 0.89
N PHE A 50 -12.30 0.40 0.26
CA PHE A 50 -11.37 -0.63 0.70
C PHE A 50 -9.91 -0.14 0.63
N VAL A 51 -9.52 0.50 -0.47
CA VAL A 51 -8.20 1.14 -0.60
C VAL A 51 -7.95 2.12 0.54
N GLN A 52 -8.89 3.02 0.82
CA GLN A 52 -8.75 4.01 1.89
C GLN A 52 -8.52 3.35 3.26
N SER A 53 -9.26 2.29 3.59
CA SER A 53 -9.06 1.54 4.82
C SER A 53 -7.66 0.90 4.89
N LEU A 54 -7.13 0.40 3.78
CA LEU A 54 -5.78 -0.15 3.72
C LEU A 54 -4.71 0.94 3.93
N LEU A 55 -4.88 2.13 3.34
CA LEU A 55 -3.97 3.26 3.55
C LEU A 55 -3.92 3.64 5.04
N GLU A 56 -5.07 3.78 5.67
CA GLU A 56 -5.18 4.10 7.10
C GLU A 56 -4.56 3.01 7.99
N LEU A 57 -4.77 1.74 7.65
CA LEU A 57 -4.16 0.61 8.38
C LEU A 57 -2.64 0.63 8.27
N MET A 58 -2.09 0.86 7.07
CA MET A 58 -0.64 0.93 6.87
C MET A 58 -0.03 2.15 7.59
N ASP A 59 -0.70 3.29 7.59
CA ASP A 59 -0.29 4.47 8.35
C ASP A 59 -0.33 4.23 9.87
N ALA A 60 -1.32 3.49 10.35
CA ALA A 60 -1.40 3.06 11.75
C ALA A 60 -0.24 2.13 12.14
N PHE A 61 0.12 1.16 11.29
CA PHE A 61 1.30 0.31 11.53
C PHE A 61 2.59 1.13 11.53
N SER A 62 2.75 2.03 10.56
CA SER A 62 3.92 2.89 10.43
C SER A 62 4.12 3.78 11.66
N SER A 63 3.05 4.46 12.10
CA SER A 63 3.09 5.35 13.26
C SER A 63 3.28 4.60 14.58
N SER A 64 2.76 3.37 14.69
CA SER A 64 2.87 2.53 15.91
C SER A 64 4.17 1.72 15.99
N ALA A 65 5.00 1.69 14.93
CA ALA A 65 6.15 0.81 14.84
C ALA A 65 7.12 0.92 16.03
N SER A 66 7.39 2.13 16.53
CA SER A 66 8.29 2.33 17.67
C SER A 66 7.73 1.73 18.97
N GLN A 67 6.42 1.89 19.20
CA GLN A 67 5.74 1.36 20.37
C GLN A 67 5.67 -0.17 20.32
N LEU A 68 5.28 -0.74 19.17
CA LEU A 68 5.22 -2.19 18.98
C LEU A 68 6.58 -2.85 19.22
N LYS A 69 7.66 -2.26 18.67
CA LYS A 69 9.04 -2.71 18.93
C LYS A 69 9.40 -2.65 20.41
N HIS A 70 9.00 -1.59 21.10
CA HIS A 70 9.26 -1.45 22.53
C HIS A 70 8.53 -2.52 23.37
N ILE A 71 7.28 -2.84 23.03
CA ILE A 71 6.48 -3.81 23.77
C ILE A 71 7.02 -5.23 23.54
N ASN A 72 7.30 -5.60 22.29
CA ASN A 72 7.84 -6.91 21.94
C ASN A 72 8.82 -6.78 20.76
N GLN A 73 10.08 -7.14 20.98
CA GLN A 73 11.13 -7.06 19.95
C GLN A 73 10.87 -7.99 18.75
N GLU A 74 10.09 -9.07 18.92
CA GLU A 74 9.68 -9.97 17.82
C GLU A 74 8.85 -9.23 16.77
N THR A 75 8.12 -8.17 17.16
CA THR A 75 7.31 -7.36 16.24
C THR A 75 8.16 -6.71 15.15
N LYS A 76 9.45 -6.46 15.41
CA LYS A 76 10.40 -5.92 14.44
C LYS A 76 10.46 -6.76 13.17
N THR A 77 10.35 -8.08 13.29
CA THR A 77 10.41 -9.01 12.16
C THR A 77 9.04 -9.51 11.76
N ARG A 78 8.17 -9.77 12.74
CA ARG A 78 6.87 -10.42 12.48
C ARG A 78 5.86 -9.47 11.86
N VAL A 79 5.68 -8.24 12.36
CA VAL A 79 4.72 -7.29 11.77
C VAL A 79 5.06 -7.01 10.30
N PRO A 80 6.32 -6.74 9.91
CA PRO A 80 6.67 -6.61 8.51
C PRO A 80 6.47 -7.86 7.65
N ALA A 81 6.53 -9.06 8.25
CA ALA A 81 6.21 -10.29 7.53
C ALA A 81 4.71 -10.37 7.24
N GLU A 82 3.87 -10.11 8.25
CA GLU A 82 2.41 -10.11 8.10
C GLU A 82 1.95 -9.03 7.11
N ILE A 83 2.53 -7.83 7.14
CA ILE A 83 2.19 -6.77 6.17
C ILE A 83 2.48 -7.23 4.73
N ARG A 84 3.59 -7.94 4.49
CA ARG A 84 3.93 -8.47 3.16
C ARG A 84 2.98 -9.58 2.71
N ILE A 85 2.53 -10.42 3.65
CA ILE A 85 1.53 -11.46 3.37
C ILE A 85 0.19 -10.80 2.98
N LEU A 86 -0.25 -9.82 3.76
CA LEU A 86 -1.45 -9.04 3.45
C LEU A 86 -1.33 -8.33 2.10
N GLN A 87 -0.21 -7.64 1.84
CA GLN A 87 0.04 -6.98 0.56
C GLN A 87 -0.09 -7.97 -0.61
N SER A 88 0.49 -9.18 -0.49
CA SER A 88 0.41 -10.20 -1.55
C SER A 88 -1.02 -10.66 -1.83
N ALA A 89 -1.84 -10.81 -0.79
CA ALA A 89 -3.25 -11.16 -0.94
C ALA A 89 -4.06 -10.02 -1.57
N VAL A 90 -3.85 -8.79 -1.10
CA VAL A 90 -4.48 -7.58 -1.62
C VAL A 90 -4.09 -7.31 -3.07
N ASP A 91 -2.84 -7.54 -3.45
CA ASP A 91 -2.37 -7.42 -4.84
C ASP A 91 -3.14 -8.36 -5.77
N ALA A 92 -3.36 -9.61 -5.35
CA ALA A 92 -4.17 -10.56 -6.11
C ALA A 92 -5.62 -10.10 -6.22
N TYR A 93 -6.21 -9.56 -5.15
CA TYR A 93 -7.55 -8.98 -5.16
C TYR A 93 -7.65 -7.79 -6.12
N PHE A 94 -6.72 -6.84 -6.03
CA PHE A 94 -6.65 -5.67 -6.90
C PHE A 94 -6.49 -6.05 -8.37
N TYR A 95 -5.64 -7.03 -8.68
CA TYR A 95 -5.50 -7.52 -10.05
C TYR A 95 -6.85 -7.99 -10.64
N ASN A 96 -7.64 -8.75 -9.87
CA ASN A 96 -8.92 -9.26 -10.33
C ASN A 96 -9.98 -8.16 -10.46
N ILE A 97 -10.15 -7.31 -9.44
CA ILE A 97 -11.20 -6.28 -9.45
C ILE A 97 -10.90 -5.16 -10.46
N ILE A 98 -9.63 -4.75 -10.63
CA ILE A 98 -9.23 -3.77 -11.64
C ILE A 98 -9.50 -4.31 -13.05
N GLY A 99 -9.31 -5.61 -13.25
CA GLY A 99 -9.59 -6.31 -14.50
C GLY A 99 -11.07 -6.31 -14.91
N LEU A 100 -11.98 -5.99 -13.99
CA LEU A 100 -13.41 -5.83 -14.28
C LEU A 100 -13.71 -4.52 -15.00
N PHE A 101 -12.85 -3.51 -14.88
CA PHE A 101 -13.03 -2.25 -15.59
C PHE A 101 -12.52 -2.36 -17.04
N PRO A 102 -13.24 -1.82 -18.04
CA PRO A 102 -12.71 -1.69 -19.39
C PRO A 102 -11.37 -0.96 -19.40
N ALA A 103 -10.39 -1.44 -20.16
CA ALA A 103 -9.03 -0.88 -20.19
C ALA A 103 -8.98 0.61 -20.61
N ASN A 104 -9.98 1.09 -21.35
CA ASN A 104 -10.14 2.48 -21.76
C ASN A 104 -11.01 3.31 -20.80
N SER A 105 -11.52 2.72 -19.72
CA SER A 105 -12.32 3.41 -18.71
C SER A 105 -11.43 4.25 -17.78
N SER A 106 -11.93 5.41 -17.36
CA SER A 106 -11.28 6.22 -16.33
C SER A 106 -11.15 5.47 -15.00
N TYR A 107 -12.11 4.60 -14.68
CA TYR A 107 -12.08 3.81 -13.45
C TYR A 107 -10.93 2.82 -13.42
N ASN A 108 -10.57 2.23 -14.57
CA ASN A 108 -9.39 1.36 -14.67
C ASN A 108 -8.10 2.14 -14.32
N ALA A 109 -7.93 3.33 -14.90
CA ALA A 109 -6.76 4.18 -14.64
C ALA A 109 -6.72 4.66 -13.18
N GLN A 110 -7.85 5.08 -12.63
CA GLN A 110 -7.95 5.53 -11.25
C GLN A 110 -7.68 4.40 -10.25
N ALA A 111 -8.23 3.21 -10.48
CA ALA A 111 -8.03 2.07 -9.60
C ALA A 111 -6.56 1.62 -9.58
N ASN A 112 -5.87 1.63 -10.73
CA ASN A 112 -4.43 1.39 -10.81
C ASN A 112 -3.61 2.43 -10.03
N ASN A 113 -3.99 3.71 -10.10
CA ASN A 113 -3.31 4.77 -9.34
C ASN A 113 -3.47 4.56 -7.83
N GLN A 114 -4.68 4.20 -7.38
CA GLN A 114 -4.97 3.86 -5.99
C GLN A 114 -4.18 2.62 -5.53
N LYS A 115 -4.06 1.59 -6.36
CA LYS A 115 -3.20 0.43 -6.06
C LYS A 115 -1.76 0.87 -5.80
N ALA A 116 -1.20 1.73 -6.65
CA ALA A 116 0.16 2.23 -6.48
C ALA A 116 0.36 3.03 -5.18
N GLN A 117 -0.70 3.69 -4.68
CA GLN A 117 -0.70 4.33 -3.36
C GLN A 117 -0.62 3.26 -2.26
N VAL A 118 -1.44 2.21 -2.32
CA VAL A 118 -1.38 1.11 -1.35
C VAL A 118 0.02 0.46 -1.34
N ASP A 119 0.61 0.19 -2.50
CA ASP A 119 1.97 -0.35 -2.60
C ASP A 119 3.00 0.53 -1.89
N THR A 120 2.86 1.86 -2.03
CA THR A 120 3.72 2.83 -1.37
C THR A 120 3.53 2.82 0.15
N HIS A 121 2.28 2.78 0.64
CA HIS A 121 1.99 2.75 2.07
C HIS A 121 2.44 1.45 2.72
N CYS A 122 2.24 0.29 2.07
CA CYS A 122 2.78 -0.99 2.52
C CYS A 122 4.30 -0.95 2.67
N PHE A 123 5.00 -0.40 1.67
CA PHE A 123 6.45 -0.22 1.75
C PHE A 123 6.86 0.68 2.93
N GLN A 124 6.18 1.81 3.12
CA GLN A 124 6.47 2.74 4.22
C GLN A 124 6.22 2.11 5.59
N ALA A 125 5.13 1.35 5.74
CA ALA A 125 4.79 0.65 6.97
C ALA A 125 5.86 -0.38 7.33
N VAL A 126 6.28 -1.22 6.38
CA VAL A 126 7.40 -2.17 6.57
C VAL A 126 8.68 -1.43 6.97
N TRP A 127 9.03 -0.36 6.23
CA TRP A 127 10.25 0.39 6.46
C TRP A 127 10.32 1.06 7.84
N ALA A 128 9.17 1.43 8.43
CA ALA A 128 9.11 1.99 9.77
C ALA A 128 9.61 1.03 10.87
N PHE A 129 9.50 -0.29 10.66
CA PHE A 129 10.03 -1.29 11.59
C PHE A 129 11.54 -1.51 11.40
N ASP A 130 12.06 -1.33 10.19
CA ASP A 130 13.48 -1.44 9.87
C ASP A 130 14.31 -0.25 10.38
N ARG A 131 13.71 0.95 10.47
CA ARG A 131 14.35 2.08 11.13
C ARG A 131 14.71 1.70 12.57
N GLY A 132 15.99 1.75 12.91
CA GLY A 132 16.45 1.60 14.31
C GLY A 132 15.78 2.64 15.22
N ASN A 133 15.89 2.45 16.55
CA ASN A 133 15.36 3.35 17.59
C ASN A 133 16.02 4.76 17.59
N SER A 134 16.28 5.34 16.43
CA SER A 134 16.64 6.75 16.29
C SER A 134 15.40 7.55 16.65
N ASN A 135 15.38 8.04 17.90
CA ASN A 135 14.39 8.96 18.45
C ASN A 135 13.91 9.96 17.40
N GLY A 136 12.59 10.16 17.39
CA GLY A 136 11.83 11.11 16.59
C GLY A 136 12.65 12.15 15.85
N SER A 137 12.84 11.91 14.56
CA SER A 137 12.94 12.99 13.59
C SER A 137 11.87 12.66 12.57
N GLN A 138 10.76 13.42 12.65
CA GLN A 138 9.72 13.46 11.64
C GLN A 138 10.38 13.34 10.28
N ALA A 139 10.04 12.29 9.53
CA ALA A 139 10.37 12.27 8.12
C ALA A 139 9.49 13.35 7.48
N THR A 140 9.98 14.58 7.44
CA THR A 140 9.52 15.56 6.47
C THR A 140 9.87 14.97 5.12
N TYR A 141 8.88 14.34 4.49
CA TYR A 141 8.91 14.10 3.05
C TYR A 141 8.94 15.46 2.36
N GLN A 142 10.12 16.08 2.27
CA GLN A 142 10.35 17.11 1.29
C GLN A 142 10.25 16.42 -0.06
N ALA A 143 9.09 16.59 -0.72
CA ALA A 143 8.94 16.35 -2.14
C ALA A 143 10.17 16.97 -2.83
N ARG A 144 11.03 16.10 -3.36
CA ARG A 144 12.28 16.49 -4.00
C ARG A 144 11.88 17.32 -5.20
N GLY A 145 11.93 18.64 -5.03
CA GLY A 145 11.54 19.63 -6.03
C GLY A 145 12.18 19.29 -7.37
N GLY A 146 11.35 19.27 -8.40
CA GLY A 146 11.71 18.83 -9.73
C GLY A 146 12.98 19.49 -10.24
N SER A 147 14.05 18.71 -10.32
CA SER A 147 15.15 19.02 -11.22
C SER A 147 14.83 18.37 -12.56
N SER A 148 14.17 19.14 -13.42
CA SER A 148 13.97 18.78 -14.81
C SER A 148 15.33 18.46 -15.45
N LEU A 149 15.40 17.34 -16.16
CA LEU A 149 16.60 16.84 -16.85
C LEU A 149 17.02 17.70 -18.07
N HIS A 150 16.55 18.94 -18.16
CA HIS A 150 16.68 19.80 -19.34
C HIS A 150 17.89 20.75 -19.31
N GLY A 151 18.64 20.82 -18.20
CA GLY A 151 19.78 21.75 -18.06
C GLY A 151 21.16 21.17 -18.38
N ARG A 152 21.29 19.87 -18.66
CA ARG A 152 22.59 19.17 -18.69
C ARG A 152 23.26 19.05 -20.06
N TRP A 153 22.75 19.75 -21.08
CA TRP A 153 23.25 19.69 -22.46
C TRP A 153 23.64 21.04 -23.10
N MET A 154 23.72 22.14 -22.32
CA MET A 154 24.15 23.45 -22.82
C MET A 154 25.42 24.01 -22.16
N LYS A 155 26.34 23.15 -21.73
CA LYS A 155 27.67 23.58 -21.24
C LYS A 155 28.80 22.76 -21.86
N ARG A 156 28.74 22.53 -23.17
CA ARG A 156 29.84 21.92 -23.92
C ARG A 156 29.90 22.40 -25.36
N ASP A 157 29.83 23.71 -25.54
CA ASP A 157 30.43 24.35 -26.72
C ASP A 157 30.76 25.81 -26.36
N THR A 158 31.80 26.38 -26.97
CA THR A 158 32.47 27.66 -26.69
C THR A 158 33.59 27.66 -25.63
N SER A 159 34.79 27.23 -26.03
CA SER A 159 35.91 28.18 -26.24
C SER A 159 37.07 27.48 -26.93
N GLY A 160 37.07 27.51 -28.26
CA GLY A 160 38.27 27.36 -29.07
C GLY A 160 38.62 28.73 -29.64
N LYS A 161 39.70 29.32 -29.12
CA LYS A 161 40.67 30.18 -29.80
C LYS A 161 41.72 30.64 -28.79
#